data_AF-A0A975SH04-F1
#
_entry.id   AF-A0A975SH04-F1
#
_cell.length_a   1.000
_cell.length_b   1.000
_cell.length_c   1.000
_cell.angle_alpha   90.00
_cell.angle_beta   90.00
_cell.angle_gamma   90.00
#
_symmetry.space_group_name_H-M   'P 1'
#
loop_
_entity.id
_entity.type
_entity.pdbx_description
1 polymer ?
#
loop_
_entity_poly.entity_id
_entity_poly.type
_entity_poly.pdbx_seq_one_letter_code
_entity_poly.pdbx_strand_id
1 'polypeptide(L)'
;MGNPSTELSDFVVSTLPVLMAHVKELLRPGELERVSIWSDGEGGFRLEVVAVGEVMTTLIFSDRFSESEERLGERFRSDLQDWVAESRFGWGQLRGGGAEPA
;
A
#
# COMPACT_ATOMS: atom_id res chain seq x y z
N MET A 1 22.52 21.79 -7.79
CA MET A 1 22.12 20.76 -6.81
C MET A 1 20.67 21.02 -6.48
N GLY A 2 19.78 20.08 -6.79
CA GLY A 2 18.35 20.17 -6.49
C GLY A 2 18.12 20.14 -4.98
N ASN A 3 16.96 20.64 -4.54
CA ASN A 3 16.58 20.59 -3.15
C ASN A 3 16.09 19.16 -2.86
N PRO A 4 16.72 18.38 -1.95
CA PRO A 4 16.39 16.96 -1.75
C PRO A 4 14.91 16.74 -1.37
N SER A 5 14.29 17.70 -0.69
CA SER A 5 12.85 17.67 -0.38
C SER A 5 11.94 17.76 -1.62
N THR A 6 12.40 18.40 -2.70
CA THR A 6 11.67 18.49 -3.97
C THR A 6 11.78 17.19 -4.76
N GLU A 7 12.98 16.62 -4.87
CA GLU A 7 13.20 15.35 -5.59
C GLU A 7 12.45 14.17 -4.92
N LEU A 8 12.38 14.18 -3.59
CA LEU A 8 11.56 13.25 -2.80
C LEU A 8 10.06 13.39 -3.10
N SER A 9 9.59 14.63 -3.18
CA SER A 9 8.18 14.91 -3.48
C SER A 9 7.84 14.47 -4.91
N ASP A 10 8.73 14.69 -5.86
CA ASP A 10 8.54 14.32 -7.26
C ASP A 10 8.47 12.80 -7.43
N PHE A 11 9.37 12.04 -6.79
CA PHE A 11 9.34 10.57 -6.82
C PHE A 11 8.05 9.99 -6.22
N VAL A 12 7.61 10.50 -5.07
CA VAL A 12 6.35 10.04 -4.45
C VAL A 12 5.17 10.37 -5.36
N VAL A 13 5.14 11.55 -5.96
CA VAL A 13 4.07 11.99 -6.87
C VAL A 13 4.04 11.16 -8.16
N SER A 14 5.18 10.80 -8.74
CA SER A 14 5.24 9.96 -9.95
C SER A 14 4.88 8.51 -9.68
N THR A 15 5.31 7.97 -8.53
CA THR A 15 5.14 6.56 -8.19
C THR A 15 3.74 6.24 -7.66
N LEU A 16 3.11 7.15 -6.91
CA LEU A 16 1.83 6.89 -6.25
C LEU A 16 0.72 6.43 -7.21
N PRO A 17 0.53 7.00 -8.41
CA PRO A 17 -0.44 6.50 -9.38
C PRO A 17 -0.21 5.03 -9.78
N VAL A 18 1.05 4.61 -9.91
CA VAL A 18 1.42 3.22 -10.25
C VAL A 18 1.02 2.28 -9.13
N LEU A 19 1.39 2.62 -7.88
CA LEU A 19 1.01 1.82 -6.70
C LEU A 19 -0.52 1.76 -6.55
N MET A 20 -1.20 2.89 -6.74
CA MET A 20 -2.66 2.94 -6.66
C MET A 20 -3.36 2.13 -7.74
N ALA A 21 -2.74 1.93 -8.91
CA ALA A 21 -3.29 1.05 -9.92
C ALA A 21 -3.34 -0.40 -9.42
N HIS A 22 -2.29 -0.89 -8.76
CA HIS A 22 -2.24 -2.23 -8.18
C HIS A 22 -3.22 -2.39 -7.01
N VAL A 23 -3.37 -1.37 -6.15
CA VAL A 23 -4.39 -1.37 -5.08
C VAL A 23 -5.79 -1.57 -5.66
N LYS A 24 -6.14 -0.82 -6.70
CA LYS A 24 -7.46 -0.90 -7.35
C LYS A 24 -7.66 -2.20 -8.13
N GLU A 25 -6.59 -2.81 -8.62
CA GLU A 25 -6.64 -4.08 -9.33
C GLU A 25 -6.90 -5.26 -8.38
N LEU A 26 -6.25 -5.28 -7.23
CA LEU A 26 -6.26 -6.43 -6.32
C LEU A 26 -7.37 -6.37 -5.25
N LEU A 27 -7.77 -5.18 -4.84
CA LEU A 27 -8.88 -4.97 -3.90
C LEU A 27 -10.20 -4.78 -4.64
N ARG A 28 -11.26 -5.41 -4.11
CA ARG A 28 -12.62 -5.26 -4.61
C ARG A 28 -13.21 -3.91 -4.17
N PRO A 29 -14.24 -3.40 -4.87
CA PRO A 29 -14.98 -2.24 -4.40
C PRO A 29 -15.46 -2.42 -2.96
N GLY A 30 -15.12 -1.45 -2.09
CA GLY A 30 -15.47 -1.47 -0.67
C GLY A 30 -14.55 -2.30 0.24
N GLU A 31 -13.51 -2.96 -0.28
CA GLU A 31 -12.47 -3.57 0.57
C GLU A 31 -11.47 -2.51 1.06
N LEU A 32 -11.12 -1.52 0.22
CA LEU A 32 -10.20 -0.45 0.58
C LEU A 32 -10.85 0.59 1.50
N GLU A 33 -10.22 0.86 2.64
CA GLU A 33 -10.66 1.86 3.61
C GLU A 33 -9.79 3.11 3.58
N ARG A 34 -8.47 2.95 3.56
CA ARG A 34 -7.53 4.06 3.62
C ARG A 34 -6.22 3.73 2.94
N VAL A 35 -5.63 4.74 2.30
CA VAL A 35 -4.23 4.75 1.89
C VAL A 35 -3.56 5.95 2.53
N SER A 36 -2.36 5.78 3.07
CA SER A 36 -1.61 6.88 3.69
C SER A 36 -0.13 6.75 3.40
N ILE A 37 0.55 7.90 3.33
CA ILE A 37 2.00 7.99 3.13
C ILE A 37 2.57 8.85 4.25
N TRP A 38 3.66 8.41 4.85
CA TRP A 38 4.39 9.19 5.84
C TRP A 38 5.88 8.94 5.72
N SER A 39 6.67 9.90 6.19
CA SER A 39 8.10 9.69 6.39
C SER A 39 8.33 8.85 7.64
N ASP A 40 9.27 7.91 7.59
CA ASP A 40 9.68 7.12 8.76
C ASP A 40 10.67 7.85 9.68
N GLY A 41 11.10 9.07 9.31
CA GLY A 41 12.06 9.87 10.07
C GLY A 41 13.52 9.44 9.88
N GLU A 42 13.79 8.39 9.09
CA GLU A 42 15.13 7.84 8.83
C GLU A 42 15.57 8.02 7.37
N GLY A 43 14.93 8.96 6.65
CA GLY A 43 15.17 9.20 5.23
C GLY A 43 14.33 8.34 4.29
N GLY A 44 13.36 7.59 4.83
CA GLY A 44 12.42 6.77 4.07
C GLY A 44 11.00 7.32 4.04
N PHE A 45 10.23 6.83 3.07
CA PHE A 45 8.78 6.99 2.99
C PHE A 45 8.11 5.64 2.95
N ARG A 46 7.01 5.52 3.67
CA ARG A 46 6.19 4.30 3.74
C ARG A 46 4.79 4.57 3.24
N LEU A 47 4.23 3.56 2.60
CA LEU A 47 2.83 3.49 2.22
C LEU A 47 2.11 2.51 3.15
N GLU A 48 0.94 2.91 3.62
CA GLU A 48 -0.02 2.08 4.35
C GLU A 48 -1.24 1.88 3.48
N VAL A 49 -1.67 0.63 3.39
CA VAL A 49 -2.95 0.24 2.81
C VAL A 49 -3.77 -0.39 3.92
N VAL A 50 -4.95 0.17 4.18
CA VAL A 50 -5.93 -0.38 5.12
C VAL A 50 -7.08 -0.97 4.31
N ALA A 51 -7.32 -2.27 4.46
CA ALA A 51 -8.44 -2.95 3.84
C ALA A 51 -9.13 -3.88 4.84
N VAL A 52 -10.45 -3.73 4.98
CA VAL A 52 -11.31 -4.56 5.86
C VAL A 52 -10.75 -4.70 7.28
N GLY A 53 -10.30 -3.58 7.86
CA GLY A 53 -9.72 -3.50 9.21
C GLY A 53 -8.28 -4.02 9.35
N GLU A 54 -7.64 -4.49 8.27
CA GLU A 54 -6.26 -4.94 8.28
C GLU A 54 -5.31 -3.96 7.61
N VAL A 55 -4.04 -4.00 8.02
CA VAL A 55 -3.03 -3.02 7.66
C VAL A 55 -1.85 -3.70 6.98
N MET A 56 -1.52 -3.26 5.77
CA MET A 56 -0.28 -3.56 5.07
C MET A 56 0.59 -2.31 5.02
N THR A 57 1.86 -2.43 5.35
CA THR A 57 2.85 -1.35 5.19
C THR A 57 3.98 -1.77 4.28
N THR A 58 4.41 -0.89 3.39
CA THR A 58 5.58 -1.11 2.53
C THR A 58 6.47 0.13 2.50
N LEU A 59 7.77 -0.07 2.32
CA LEU A 59 8.70 1.01 2.02
C LEU A 59 8.50 1.42 0.56
N ILE A 60 8.41 2.70 0.25
CA ILE A 60 8.30 3.19 -1.14
C ILE A 60 9.52 4.00 -1.55
N PHE A 61 10.29 4.53 -0.60
CA PHE A 61 11.52 5.25 -0.87
C PHE A 61 12.47 5.12 0.33
N SER A 62 13.79 5.11 0.09
CA SER A 62 14.82 5.30 1.10
C SER A 62 16.04 6.01 0.51
N ASP A 63 16.60 6.96 1.25
CA ASP A 63 17.87 7.62 0.89
C ASP A 63 19.08 6.67 0.91
N ARG A 64 18.96 5.53 1.62
CA ARG A 64 19.99 4.49 1.72
C ARG A 64 19.95 3.48 0.56
N PHE A 65 18.82 3.39 -0.14
CA PHE A 65 18.62 2.45 -1.22
C PHE A 65 17.63 3.01 -2.26
N SER A 66 18.11 3.22 -3.47
CA SER A 66 17.28 3.61 -4.61
C SER A 66 16.82 2.38 -5.39
N GLU A 67 15.53 2.30 -5.66
CA GLU A 67 14.96 1.39 -6.65
C GLU A 67 14.25 2.18 -7.75
N SER A 68 14.14 1.58 -8.94
CA SER A 68 13.34 2.16 -10.02
C SER A 68 11.84 2.05 -9.71
N GLU A 69 11.05 2.98 -10.25
CA GLU A 69 9.59 2.96 -10.14
C GLU A 69 8.99 1.63 -10.60
N GLU A 70 9.51 1.06 -11.69
CA GLU A 70 9.09 -0.24 -12.23
C GLU A 70 9.31 -1.37 -11.22
N ARG A 71 10.51 -1.47 -10.65
CA ARG A 71 10.85 -2.51 -9.67
C ARG A 71 10.05 -2.36 -8.37
N LEU A 72 9.82 -1.13 -7.94
CA LEU A 72 8.97 -0.82 -6.80
C LEU A 72 7.51 -1.25 -7.08
N GLY A 73 6.98 -0.96 -8.26
CA GLY A 73 5.66 -1.40 -8.69
C GLY A 73 5.53 -2.92 -8.69
N GLU A 74 6.50 -3.64 -9.25
CA GLU A 74 6.55 -5.11 -9.25
C GLU A 74 6.59 -5.69 -7.84
N ARG A 75 7.50 -5.21 -6.98
CA ARG A 75 7.58 -5.65 -5.58
C ARG A 75 6.27 -5.39 -4.85
N PHE A 76 5.77 -4.15 -4.94
CA PHE A 76 4.54 -3.77 -4.25
C PHE A 76 3.36 -4.62 -4.68
N ARG A 77 3.20 -4.88 -5.99
CA ARG A 77 2.14 -5.75 -6.50
C ARG A 77 2.26 -7.16 -5.95
N SER A 78 3.47 -7.73 -5.91
CA SER A 78 3.71 -9.06 -5.36
C SER A 78 3.32 -9.11 -3.88
N ASP A 79 3.85 -8.19 -3.07
CA ASP A 79 3.59 -8.13 -1.63
C ASP A 79 2.09 -7.92 -1.35
N LEU A 80 1.43 -7.05 -2.12
CA LEU A 80 0.00 -6.78 -1.99
C LEU A 80 -0.85 -7.99 -2.38
N GLN A 81 -0.46 -8.72 -3.43
CA GLN A 81 -1.16 -9.92 -3.86
C GLN A 81 -1.10 -11.01 -2.79
N ASP A 82 0.08 -11.24 -2.21
CA ASP A 82 0.28 -12.22 -1.14
C ASP A 82 -0.53 -11.82 0.10
N TRP A 83 -0.41 -10.55 0.52
CA TRP A 83 -1.19 -10.03 1.64
C TRP A 83 -2.70 -10.17 1.42
N VAL A 84 -3.23 -9.81 0.24
CA VAL A 84 -4.65 -9.98 -0.08
C VAL A 84 -5.06 -11.46 -0.07
N ALA A 85 -4.22 -12.36 -0.59
CA ALA A 85 -4.51 -13.79 -0.61
C ALA A 85 -4.61 -14.38 0.80
N GLU A 86 -3.70 -13.99 1.70
CA GLU A 86 -3.70 -14.42 3.11
C GLU A 86 -4.88 -13.82 3.89
N SER A 87 -5.12 -12.52 3.68
CA SER A 87 -6.09 -11.73 4.45
C SER A 87 -7.54 -12.00 4.06
N ARG A 88 -7.81 -12.25 2.76
CA ARG A 88 -9.17 -12.40 2.23
C ARG A 88 -9.92 -13.61 2.79
N PHE A 89 -9.21 -14.66 3.22
CA PHE A 89 -9.84 -15.76 3.95
C PHE A 89 -10.40 -15.27 5.31
N GLY A 90 -9.63 -14.46 6.05
CA GLY A 90 -10.05 -13.84 7.30
C GLY A 90 -11.18 -12.83 7.13
N TRP A 91 -11.16 -12.03 6.06
CA TRP A 91 -12.21 -11.03 5.77
C TRP A 91 -13.60 -11.64 5.58
N GLY A 92 -13.69 -12.87 5.06
CA GLY A 92 -14.95 -13.61 4.93
C GLY A 92 -15.53 -14.08 6.26
N GLN A 93 -14.69 -14.42 7.24
CA GLN A 93 -15.15 -14.84 8.58
C GLN A 93 -15.67 -13.66 9.40
N LEU A 94 -15.08 -12.46 9.24
CA LEU A 94 -15.56 -11.23 9.90
C LEU A 94 -16.95 -10.78 9.43
N ARG A 95 -17.41 -11.23 8.25
CA ARG A 95 -18.74 -10.94 7.71
C ARG A 95 -19.81 -12.01 8.01
N GLY A 96 -19.43 -13.14 8.59
CA GLY A 96 -20.34 -14.28 8.87
C GLY A 96 -20.91 -14.34 10.30
N GLY A 97 -20.49 -13.46 11.21
CA GLY A 97 -20.91 -13.44 12.62
C GLY A 97 -22.06 -12.49 12.96
N GLY A 98 -22.67 -11.85 11.97
CA GLY A 98 -23.79 -10.91 12.17
C GLY A 98 -25.13 -11.63 12.23
N ALA A 99 -25.51 -12.04 13.44
CA ALA A 99 -26.85 -12.39 13.93
C ALA A 99 -27.98 -12.53 12.89
N GLU A 100 -28.48 -13.76 12.71
CA GLU A 100 -29.87 -13.97 12.32
C GLU A 100 -30.79 -13.47 13.45
N PRO A 101 -31.72 -12.52 13.22
CA PRO A 101 -32.85 -12.37 14.12
C PRO A 101 -33.92 -13.41 13.74
N ALA A 102 -34.25 -14.23 14.74
CA ALA A 102 -35.42 -15.12 14.75
C ALA A 102 -36.74 -14.35 14.72
#